data_AF-A0A7S1DLG4-F1
#
_entry.id   AF-A0A7S1DLG4-F1
#
_cell.length_a   1.000
_cell.length_b   1.000
_cell.length_c   1.000
_cell.angle_alpha   90.00
_cell.angle_beta   90.00
_cell.angle_gamma   90.00
#
_symmetry.space_group_name_H-M   'P 1'
#
loop_
_entity.id
_entity.type
_entity.pdbx_description
1 polymer ?
#
loop_
_entity_poly.entity_id
_entity_poly.type
_entity_poly.pdbx_seq_one_letter_code
_entity_poly.pdbx_strand_id
1 'polypeptide(L)'
;GVRALGGADEGLRWWCNAWHMPPQVMITEDHIQYYRKQSSPSALRTFCVVRNPLVRFLSAIDHWYWRLPKSERIQRARDVLSTDMKGVSMRGNPPWEGNWNFADCHFTPQHVYVIGPAGTRTCDHVLFWEALGTQFDRLMLQYGLQANITHHHHMARAENAVEFLGAGDVPDDLLDEVYRMYSTDYEMFYGDDHGYAHWKSQHH
;
A
#
# COMPACT_ATOMS: atom_id res chain seq x y z
N GLY A 1 -8.65 -6.17 -21.23
CA GLY A 1 -9.32 -5.76 -19.99
C GLY A 1 -10.06 -6.95 -19.44
N VAL A 2 -9.69 -7.43 -18.26
CA VAL A 2 -10.34 -8.58 -17.63
C VAL A 2 -11.65 -8.08 -17.00
N ARG A 3 -12.80 -8.57 -17.47
CA ARG A 3 -14.07 -8.40 -16.76
C ARG A 3 -14.00 -9.25 -15.51
N ALA A 4 -14.15 -8.63 -14.33
CA ALA A 4 -14.58 -9.35 -13.15
C ALA A 4 -15.91 -10.03 -13.49
N LEU A 5 -15.93 -11.36 -13.46
CA LEU A 5 -17.13 -12.15 -13.72
C LEU A 5 -18.02 -12.06 -12.47
N GLY A 6 -18.84 -11.02 -12.43
CA GLY A 6 -19.97 -10.92 -11.51
C GLY A 6 -21.08 -11.84 -11.96
N GLY A 7 -21.30 -12.93 -11.21
CA GLY A 7 -22.63 -13.47 -11.04
C GLY A 7 -23.47 -12.43 -10.30
N ALA A 8 -24.70 -12.24 -10.76
CA ALA A 8 -25.61 -11.23 -10.27
C ALA A 8 -25.88 -11.37 -8.77
N ASP A 9 -25.43 -10.39 -7.99
CA ASP A 9 -26.17 -9.90 -6.84
C ASP A 9 -25.92 -8.39 -6.70
N GLU A 10 -26.99 -7.67 -6.42
CA GLU A 10 -27.08 -6.22 -6.54
C GLU A 10 -26.21 -5.52 -5.48
N GLY A 11 -25.36 -4.56 -5.91
CA GLY A 11 -25.10 -3.36 -5.09
C GLY A 11 -23.67 -3.05 -4.62
N LEU A 12 -22.64 -3.88 -4.82
CA LEU A 12 -21.25 -3.49 -4.50
C LEU A 12 -20.55 -2.96 -5.74
N ARG A 13 -20.78 -1.68 -6.04
CA ARG A 13 -19.99 -0.94 -7.03
C ARG A 13 -18.64 -0.64 -6.41
N TRP A 14 -17.66 -1.51 -6.63
CA TRP A 14 -16.28 -1.27 -6.20
C TRP A 14 -15.75 -0.02 -6.93
N TRP A 15 -15.47 1.05 -6.19
CA TRP A 15 -14.83 2.27 -6.72
C TRP A 15 -13.34 2.05 -7.00
N CYS A 16 -12.84 0.87 -6.62
CA CYS A 16 -11.47 0.44 -6.77
C CYS A 16 -11.21 -0.26 -8.08
N ASN A 17 -10.15 0.17 -8.77
CA ASN A 17 -9.58 -0.62 -9.85
C ASN A 17 -9.03 -1.93 -9.26
N ALA A 18 -9.20 -3.04 -9.97
CA ALA A 18 -8.58 -4.32 -9.67
C ALA A 18 -7.07 -4.19 -9.34
N TRP A 19 -6.33 -3.31 -10.01
CA TRP A 19 -4.91 -3.07 -9.72
C TRP A 19 -4.61 -2.53 -8.31
N HIS A 20 -5.61 -2.02 -7.61
CA HIS A 20 -5.52 -1.48 -6.24
C HIS A 20 -6.25 -2.37 -5.23
N MET A 21 -6.59 -3.60 -5.58
CA MET A 21 -7.22 -4.52 -4.64
C MET A 21 -6.20 -5.51 -4.12
N PRO A 22 -6.23 -5.84 -2.82
CA PRO A 22 -5.41 -6.91 -2.30
C PRO A 22 -5.68 -8.24 -3.01
N PRO A 23 -4.66 -9.08 -3.23
CA PRO A 23 -4.79 -10.35 -3.96
C PRO A 23 -5.98 -11.18 -3.48
N GLN A 24 -6.17 -11.30 -2.17
CA GLN A 24 -7.25 -12.09 -1.56
C GLN A 24 -8.68 -11.62 -1.88
N VAL A 25 -8.87 -10.39 -2.37
CA VAL A 25 -10.21 -9.87 -2.73
C VAL A 25 -10.56 -10.19 -4.19
N MET A 26 -9.55 -10.36 -5.05
CA MET A 26 -9.74 -10.64 -6.48
C MET A 26 -9.54 -12.10 -6.86
N ILE A 27 -8.80 -12.82 -6.03
CA ILE A 27 -8.30 -14.13 -6.38
C ILE A 27 -9.28 -15.21 -5.91
N THR A 28 -9.86 -15.93 -6.87
CA THR A 28 -10.47 -17.24 -6.63
C THR A 28 -9.42 -18.24 -6.11
N GLU A 29 -9.84 -19.30 -5.42
CA GLU A 29 -8.90 -20.35 -4.93
C GLU A 29 -7.92 -20.80 -6.03
N ASP A 30 -8.35 -20.87 -7.30
CA ASP A 30 -7.51 -21.22 -8.45
C ASP A 30 -6.34 -20.25 -8.73
N HIS A 31 -6.49 -18.92 -8.59
CA HIS A 31 -5.31 -18.05 -8.74
C HIS A 31 -4.43 -18.06 -7.49
N ILE A 32 -4.99 -18.34 -6.31
CA ILE A 32 -4.21 -18.54 -5.08
C ILE A 32 -3.31 -19.76 -5.30
N GLN A 33 -3.85 -20.84 -5.88
CA GLN A 33 -3.07 -22.03 -6.24
C GLN A 33 -2.02 -21.74 -7.34
N TYR A 34 -2.31 -20.84 -8.30
CA TYR A 34 -1.32 -20.37 -9.29
C TYR A 34 -0.10 -19.71 -8.63
N TYR A 35 -0.32 -18.85 -7.63
CA TYR A 35 0.76 -18.25 -6.85
C TYR A 35 1.39 -19.22 -5.82
N ARG A 36 0.65 -20.22 -5.34
CA ARG A 36 1.05 -21.17 -4.28
C ARG A 36 1.71 -22.47 -4.76
N LYS A 37 2.13 -22.62 -6.03
CA LYS A 37 2.86 -23.82 -6.50
C LYS A 37 4.27 -23.99 -5.88
N GLN A 38 4.46 -23.65 -4.60
CA GLN A 38 5.70 -23.57 -3.82
C GLN A 38 6.48 -24.89 -3.69
N SER A 39 5.87 -26.04 -4.01
CA SER A 39 6.49 -27.36 -3.90
C SER A 39 7.23 -27.82 -5.17
N SER A 40 7.17 -27.04 -6.26
CA SER A 40 7.83 -27.37 -7.52
C SER A 40 9.13 -26.56 -7.69
N PRO A 41 10.21 -27.14 -8.24
CA PRO A 41 11.38 -26.36 -8.69
C PRO A 41 11.03 -25.29 -9.74
N SER A 42 9.89 -25.44 -10.42
CA SER A 42 9.30 -24.47 -11.34
C SER A 42 8.21 -23.59 -10.70
N ALA A 43 8.16 -23.50 -9.37
CA ALA A 43 7.27 -22.60 -8.64
C ALA A 43 7.54 -21.15 -9.05
N LEU A 44 6.50 -20.42 -9.44
CA LEU A 44 6.59 -18.97 -9.53
C LEU A 44 6.89 -18.42 -8.13
N ARG A 45 7.85 -17.51 -8.06
CA ARG A 45 8.18 -16.78 -6.83
C ARG A 45 7.68 -15.36 -6.98
N THR A 46 7.03 -14.86 -5.94
CA THR A 46 6.47 -13.52 -5.91
C THR A 46 7.19 -12.63 -4.91
N PHE A 47 7.19 -11.34 -5.19
CA PHE A 47 7.64 -10.34 -4.24
C PHE A 47 6.60 -9.23 -4.15
N CYS A 48 6.46 -8.65 -2.96
CA CYS A 48 5.72 -7.43 -2.72
C CYS A 48 6.71 -6.28 -2.58
N VAL A 49 6.27 -5.06 -2.90
CA VAL A 49 6.99 -3.83 -2.56
C VAL A 49 6.16 -3.05 -1.56
N VAL A 50 6.75 -2.73 -0.41
CA VAL A 50 6.16 -1.87 0.61
C VAL A 50 6.94 -0.56 0.71
N ARG A 51 6.30 0.49 1.18
CA ARG A 51 6.86 1.83 1.37
C ARG A 51 6.53 2.33 2.77
N ASN A 52 7.27 3.30 3.28
CA ASN A 52 6.93 3.93 4.55
C ASN A 52 5.46 4.40 4.52
N PRO A 53 4.62 4.03 5.50
CA PRO A 53 3.18 4.26 5.42
C PRO A 53 2.80 5.73 5.29
N LEU A 54 3.46 6.65 6.00
CA LEU A 54 3.20 8.08 5.85
C LEU A 54 3.59 8.57 4.46
N VAL A 55 4.80 8.23 4.00
CA VAL A 55 5.28 8.67 2.68
C VAL A 55 4.36 8.15 1.57
N ARG A 56 3.86 6.91 1.70
CA ARG A 56 2.86 6.35 0.78
C ARG A 56 1.54 7.13 0.84
N PHE A 57 1.03 7.42 2.03
CA PHE A 57 -0.20 8.18 2.23
C PHE A 57 -0.12 9.58 1.60
N LEU A 58 0.94 10.34 1.91
CA LEU A 58 1.17 11.67 1.33
C LEU A 58 1.32 11.62 -0.19
N SER A 59 2.02 10.60 -0.71
CA SER A 59 2.15 10.39 -2.15
C SER A 59 0.80 10.16 -2.84
N ALA A 60 -0.16 9.50 -2.17
CA ALA A 60 -1.51 9.32 -2.70
C ALA A 60 -2.30 10.64 -2.67
N ILE A 61 -2.22 11.40 -1.57
CA ILE A 61 -2.80 12.75 -1.48
C ILE A 61 -2.26 13.65 -2.59
N ASP A 62 -0.94 13.67 -2.79
CA ASP A 62 -0.30 14.43 -3.84
C ASP A 62 -0.73 13.96 -5.23
N HIS A 63 -0.86 12.65 -5.45
CA HIS A 63 -1.29 12.13 -6.74
C HIS A 63 -2.69 12.66 -7.14
N TRP A 64 -3.64 12.62 -6.22
CA TRP A 64 -5.02 13.04 -6.43
C TRP A 64 -5.21 14.55 -6.46
N TYR A 65 -4.47 15.28 -5.61
CA TYR A 65 -4.70 16.70 -5.35
C TYR A 65 -3.52 17.58 -5.77
N TRP A 66 -2.65 17.11 -6.67
CA TRP A 66 -1.43 17.81 -7.10
C TRP A 66 -1.66 19.25 -7.62
N ARG A 67 -2.87 19.62 -8.02
CA ARG A 67 -3.20 20.98 -8.47
C ARG A 67 -3.53 21.95 -7.33
N LEU A 68 -3.73 21.43 -6.12
CA LEU A 68 -4.10 22.22 -4.95
C LEU A 68 -2.86 22.73 -4.21
N PRO A 69 -2.94 23.92 -3.57
CA PRO A 69 -1.94 24.37 -2.61
C PRO A 69 -1.67 23.34 -1.50
N LYS A 70 -0.48 23.37 -0.90
CA LYS A 70 -0.11 22.44 0.20
C LYS A 70 -1.14 22.44 1.34
N SER A 71 -1.59 23.62 1.78
CA SER A 71 -2.58 23.76 2.86
C SER A 71 -3.90 23.05 2.54
N GLU A 72 -4.38 23.16 1.30
CA GLU A 72 -5.58 22.45 0.86
C GLU A 72 -5.35 20.95 0.76
N ARG A 73 -4.17 20.49 0.33
CA ARG A 73 -3.82 19.05 0.33
C ARG A 73 -3.77 18.48 1.75
N ILE A 74 -3.26 19.22 2.73
CA ILE A 74 -3.32 18.84 4.14
C ILE A 74 -4.77 18.75 4.62
N GLN A 75 -5.64 19.66 4.21
CA GLN A 75 -7.06 19.54 4.52
C GLN A 75 -7.67 18.29 3.88
N ARG A 76 -7.32 17.95 2.63
CA ARG A 76 -7.78 16.70 1.99
C ARG A 76 -7.28 15.45 2.69
N ALA A 77 -6.06 15.46 3.21
CA ALA A 77 -5.55 14.38 4.04
C ALA A 77 -6.41 14.16 5.28
N ARG A 78 -6.82 15.24 5.97
CA ARG A 78 -7.76 15.16 7.09
C ARG A 78 -9.13 14.65 6.67
N ASP A 79 -9.64 15.13 5.55
CA ASP A 79 -10.93 14.71 5.01
C ASP A 79 -10.94 13.18 4.81
N VAL A 80 -9.93 12.62 4.13
CA VAL A 80 -9.75 11.17 3.90
C VAL A 80 -9.78 10.38 5.20
N LEU A 81 -9.02 10.81 6.21
CA LEU A 81 -8.98 10.12 7.52
C LEU A 81 -10.31 10.25 8.27
N SER A 82 -11.07 11.33 8.05
CA SER A 82 -12.33 11.59 8.75
C SER A 82 -13.57 10.93 8.12
N THR A 83 -13.61 10.81 6.78
CA THR A 83 -14.76 10.29 6.01
C THR A 83 -14.66 8.80 5.76
N ASP A 84 -13.47 8.32 5.41
CA ASP A 84 -13.31 6.94 4.94
C ASP A 84 -13.10 5.97 6.11
N MET A 85 -12.68 6.46 7.28
CA MET A 85 -12.34 5.60 8.42
C MET A 85 -13.45 5.40 9.46
N LYS A 86 -14.54 6.19 9.42
CA LYS A 86 -15.67 5.97 10.36
C LYS A 86 -16.52 4.75 9.99
N GLY A 87 -16.45 4.28 8.74
CA GLY A 87 -17.14 3.08 8.27
C GLY A 87 -16.30 1.80 8.26
N VAL A 88 -14.97 1.93 8.26
CA VAL A 88 -14.04 0.79 8.16
C VAL A 88 -13.44 0.51 9.53
N SER A 89 -14.17 -0.23 10.35
CA SER A 89 -13.61 -0.83 11.56
C SER A 89 -12.64 -1.94 11.17
N MET A 90 -11.38 -1.59 10.87
CA MET A 90 -10.29 -2.58 10.82
C MET A 90 -9.90 -3.08 12.22
N ARG A 91 -10.49 -2.50 13.27
CA ARG A 91 -10.37 -2.95 14.65
C ARG A 91 -11.41 -4.05 14.92
N GLY A 92 -11.07 -5.30 14.63
CA GLY A 92 -11.72 -6.45 15.26
C GLY A 92 -12.22 -7.54 14.33
N ASN A 93 -12.50 -7.24 13.06
CA ASN A 93 -12.73 -8.27 12.05
C ASN A 93 -11.58 -8.25 11.06
N PRO A 94 -11.09 -9.41 10.63
CA PRO A 94 -10.07 -9.42 9.62
C PRO A 94 -10.60 -8.78 8.33
N PRO A 95 -9.75 -8.09 7.55
CA PRO A 95 -10.17 -7.28 6.42
C PRO A 95 -11.03 -8.06 5.41
N TRP A 96 -10.85 -9.37 5.29
CA TRP A 96 -11.62 -10.24 4.40
C TRP A 96 -13.06 -10.54 4.84
N GLU A 97 -13.43 -10.26 6.09
CA GLU A 97 -14.81 -10.38 6.63
C GLU A 97 -15.50 -9.01 6.79
N GLY A 98 -14.76 -7.93 6.51
CA GLY A 98 -15.25 -6.56 6.61
C GLY A 98 -15.91 -6.08 5.31
N ASN A 99 -16.80 -5.10 5.46
CA ASN A 99 -17.28 -4.32 4.34
C ASN A 99 -16.11 -3.50 3.77
N TRP A 100 -15.53 -3.94 2.65
CA TRP A 100 -14.45 -3.27 1.90
C TRP A 100 -14.92 -1.97 1.23
N ASN A 101 -15.79 -1.22 1.89
CA ASN A 101 -16.24 0.12 1.50
C ASN A 101 -15.12 1.15 1.73
N PHE A 102 -13.91 0.86 1.23
CA PHE A 102 -12.94 1.91 0.97
C PHE A 102 -13.54 2.72 -0.18
N ALA A 103 -13.93 3.97 0.12
CA ALA A 103 -14.25 4.92 -0.95
C ALA A 103 -13.05 5.08 -1.89
N ASP A 104 -11.82 4.92 -1.35
CA ASP A 104 -10.58 4.84 -2.11
C ASP A 104 -9.55 3.82 -1.55
N CYS A 105 -9.23 2.78 -2.35
CA CYS A 105 -8.22 1.76 -2.04
C CYS A 105 -6.76 2.25 -2.13
N HIS A 106 -6.50 3.47 -2.63
CA HIS A 106 -5.15 4.03 -2.60
C HIS A 106 -4.62 4.15 -1.16
N PHE A 107 -5.52 4.22 -0.17
CA PHE A 107 -5.20 4.30 1.24
C PHE A 107 -5.32 2.96 1.98
N THR A 108 -5.62 1.85 1.29
CA THR A 108 -5.64 0.53 1.94
C THR A 108 -4.26 0.22 2.53
N PRO A 109 -4.14 -0.24 3.80
CA PRO A 109 -2.86 -0.62 4.38
C PRO A 109 -2.11 -1.68 3.59
N GLN A 110 -0.79 -1.69 3.68
CA GLN A 110 0.06 -2.56 2.86
C GLN A 110 0.10 -3.98 3.39
N HIS A 111 -0.02 -4.18 4.71
CA HIS A 111 -0.05 -5.52 5.30
C HIS A 111 -1.16 -6.38 4.74
N VAL A 112 -2.31 -5.80 4.36
CA VAL A 112 -3.37 -6.57 3.71
C VAL A 112 -3.01 -7.05 2.32
N TYR A 113 -2.03 -6.46 1.63
CA TYR A 113 -1.55 -7.00 0.35
C TYR A 113 -0.53 -8.13 0.55
N VAL A 114 0.09 -8.21 1.73
CA VAL A 114 1.19 -9.15 2.04
C VAL A 114 0.70 -10.37 2.82
N ILE A 115 -0.28 -10.17 3.71
CA ILE A 115 -0.85 -11.19 4.59
C ILE A 115 -2.33 -11.36 4.27
N GLY A 116 -2.66 -12.54 3.75
CA GLY A 116 -4.02 -12.98 3.49
C GLY A 116 -4.67 -13.63 4.71
N PRO A 117 -5.85 -14.25 4.50
CA PRO A 117 -6.61 -14.92 5.55
C PRO A 117 -5.77 -15.95 6.32
N ALA A 118 -6.03 -16.06 7.62
CA ALA A 118 -5.35 -16.98 8.54
C ALA A 118 -3.81 -16.81 8.61
N GLY A 119 -3.29 -15.62 8.30
CA GLY A 119 -1.86 -15.33 8.37
C GLY A 119 -1.05 -15.84 7.17
N THR A 120 -1.72 -16.27 6.10
CA THR A 120 -1.03 -16.78 4.90
C THR A 120 -0.31 -15.64 4.16
N ARG A 121 0.93 -15.85 3.73
CA ARG A 121 1.65 -14.84 2.92
C ARG A 121 1.21 -14.92 1.46
N THR A 122 0.99 -13.77 0.85
CA THR A 122 0.69 -13.64 -0.60
C THR A 122 1.97 -13.52 -1.44
N CYS A 123 3.09 -13.14 -0.82
CA CYS A 123 4.39 -13.04 -1.45
C CYS A 123 5.53 -13.68 -0.66
N ASP A 124 6.48 -14.28 -1.41
CA ASP A 124 7.66 -14.92 -0.85
C ASP A 124 8.64 -13.87 -0.28
N HIS A 125 8.83 -12.76 -1.00
CA HIS A 125 9.75 -11.68 -0.63
C HIS A 125 9.01 -10.36 -0.40
N VAL A 126 9.50 -9.56 0.54
CA VAL A 126 9.02 -8.19 0.74
C VAL A 126 10.21 -7.26 0.54
N LEU A 127 10.10 -6.37 -0.44
CA LEU A 127 11.08 -5.35 -0.76
C LEU A 127 10.59 -3.99 -0.25
N PHE A 128 11.52 -3.13 0.13
CA PHE A 128 11.25 -1.79 0.63
C PHE A 128 11.53 -0.77 -0.46
N TRP A 129 10.58 0.12 -0.70
CA TRP A 129 10.65 1.18 -1.70
C TRP A 129 11.92 2.02 -1.53
N GLU A 130 12.28 2.33 -0.28
CA GLU A 130 13.42 3.13 0.13
C GLU A 130 14.77 2.51 -0.27
N ALA A 131 14.80 1.18 -0.46
CA ALA A 131 15.98 0.42 -0.86
C ALA A 131 15.72 -0.43 -2.12
N LEU A 132 14.70 -0.07 -2.92
CA LEU A 132 14.13 -0.95 -3.93
C LEU A 132 15.15 -1.37 -4.98
N GLY A 133 15.95 -0.42 -5.50
CA GLY A 133 16.99 -0.75 -6.50
C GLY A 133 17.93 -1.84 -6.00
N THR A 134 18.56 -1.64 -4.83
CA THR A 134 19.50 -2.61 -4.27
C THR A 134 18.84 -3.93 -3.88
N GLN A 135 17.64 -3.90 -3.30
CA GLN A 135 16.95 -5.13 -2.88
C GLN A 135 16.40 -5.92 -4.07
N PHE A 136 15.90 -5.25 -5.10
CA PHE A 136 15.44 -5.88 -6.34
C PHE A 136 16.59 -6.52 -7.10
N ASP A 137 17.70 -5.79 -7.30
CA ASP A 137 18.86 -6.32 -8.01
C ASP A 137 19.43 -7.57 -7.30
N ARG A 138 19.52 -7.53 -5.97
CA ARG A 138 19.91 -8.69 -5.16
C ARG A 138 18.94 -9.87 -5.35
N LEU A 139 17.63 -9.60 -5.35
CA LEU A 139 16.62 -10.64 -5.55
C LEU A 139 16.74 -11.26 -6.93
N MET A 140 16.88 -10.46 -8.00
CA MET A 140 17.03 -10.97 -9.36
C MET A 140 18.29 -11.83 -9.49
N LEU A 141 19.42 -11.40 -8.92
CA LEU A 141 20.66 -12.17 -8.88
C LEU A 141 20.50 -13.51 -8.14
N GLN A 142 19.78 -13.53 -7.02
CA GLN A 142 19.48 -14.77 -6.27
C GLN A 142 18.78 -15.82 -7.14
N TYR A 143 17.94 -15.39 -8.09
CA TYR A 143 17.23 -16.26 -9.02
C TYR A 143 17.92 -16.42 -10.39
N GLY A 144 19.17 -15.93 -10.54
CA GLY A 144 19.91 -15.99 -11.79
C GLY A 144 19.31 -15.16 -12.93
N LEU A 145 18.48 -14.17 -12.60
CA LEU A 145 17.82 -13.29 -13.55
C LEU A 145 18.69 -12.05 -13.79
N GLN A 146 18.89 -11.70 -15.06
CA GLN A 146 19.59 -10.48 -15.47
C GLN A 146 18.58 -9.34 -15.64
N ALA A 147 17.93 -8.97 -14.54
CA ALA A 147 16.99 -7.85 -14.48
C ALA A 147 17.46 -6.86 -13.42
N ASN A 148 17.31 -5.57 -13.70
CA ASN A 148 17.57 -4.48 -12.78
C ASN A 148 16.49 -3.40 -12.94
N ILE A 149 16.30 -2.58 -11.91
CA ILE A 149 15.47 -1.37 -12.03
C ILE A 149 16.42 -0.20 -12.30
N THR A 150 16.81 -0.03 -13.56
CA THR A 150 17.75 1.06 -13.96
C THR A 150 17.08 2.42 -14.12
N HIS A 151 15.76 2.52 -14.01
CA HIS A 151 15.06 3.80 -14.11
C HIS A 151 13.85 3.82 -13.17
N HIS A 152 14.01 4.45 -12.00
CA HIS A 152 12.89 5.11 -11.38
C HIS A 152 12.61 6.35 -12.22
N HIS A 153 11.74 6.22 -13.24
CA HIS A 153 11.05 7.38 -13.75
C HIS A 153 10.20 7.91 -12.59
N HIS A 154 10.79 8.77 -11.75
CA HIS A 154 10.03 9.87 -11.20
C HIS A 154 9.41 10.50 -12.43
N MET A 155 8.11 10.34 -12.63
CA MET A 155 7.42 11.18 -13.59
C MET A 155 7.70 12.60 -13.11
N ALA A 156 8.70 13.23 -13.72
CA ALA A 156 8.96 14.65 -13.65
C ALA A 156 7.69 15.26 -14.23
N ARG A 157 6.70 15.50 -13.36
CA ARG A 157 5.59 16.37 -13.72
C ARG A 157 6.25 17.73 -13.95
N ALA A 158 6.05 18.20 -15.17
CA ALA A 158 6.73 19.30 -15.85
C ALA A 158 7.09 20.48 -14.95
N GLU A 159 8.23 21.11 -15.28
CA GLU A 159 8.84 22.44 -15.00
C GLU A 159 8.20 23.46 -14.03
N ASN A 160 6.93 23.30 -13.63
CA ASN A 160 6.27 23.94 -12.50
C ASN A 160 6.08 22.92 -11.36
N ALA A 161 7.17 22.37 -10.82
CA ALA A 161 7.13 21.34 -9.79
C ALA A 161 6.31 21.81 -8.58
N VAL A 162 5.07 21.34 -8.49
CA VAL A 162 4.26 21.52 -7.29
C VAL A 162 5.01 20.81 -6.17
N GLU A 163 5.39 21.57 -5.15
CA GLU A 163 6.12 21.07 -4.01
C GLU A 163 5.29 19.96 -3.33
N PHE A 164 5.81 18.73 -3.34
CA PHE A 164 5.15 17.57 -2.74
C PHE A 164 5.03 17.74 -1.22
N LEU A 165 4.03 17.11 -0.62
CA LEU A 165 3.92 17.06 0.84
C LEU A 165 5.05 16.19 1.39
N GLY A 166 5.87 16.80 2.23
CA GLY A 166 6.86 16.11 3.05
C GLY A 166 6.34 15.90 4.47
N ALA A 167 7.09 15.10 5.22
CA ALA A 167 6.90 14.89 6.66
C ALA A 167 6.67 16.19 7.43
N GLY A 168 7.56 17.18 7.23
CA GLY A 168 7.53 18.46 7.94
C GLY A 168 6.38 19.40 7.55
N ASP A 169 5.61 19.07 6.51
CA ASP A 169 4.41 19.82 6.14
C ASP A 169 3.17 19.36 6.93
N VAL A 170 3.25 18.19 7.59
CA VAL A 170 2.11 17.53 8.23
C VAL A 170 2.05 17.89 9.71
N PRO A 171 0.94 18.45 10.21
CA PRO A 171 0.76 18.70 11.63
C PRO A 171 0.79 17.41 12.46
N ASP A 172 1.29 17.49 13.70
CA ASP A 172 1.44 16.37 14.63
C ASP A 172 0.16 15.54 14.82
N ASP A 173 -0.99 16.19 14.92
CA ASP A 173 -2.26 15.50 15.13
C ASP A 173 -2.67 14.66 13.91
N LEU A 174 -2.38 15.17 12.70
CA LEU A 174 -2.59 14.43 11.45
C LEU A 174 -1.58 13.28 11.32
N LEU A 175 -0.32 13.48 11.73
CA LEU A 175 0.68 12.41 11.79
C LEU A 175 0.22 11.26 12.71
N ASP A 176 -0.30 11.58 13.90
CA ASP A 176 -0.84 10.59 14.84
C ASP A 176 -2.02 9.80 14.25
N GLU A 177 -2.89 10.46 13.47
CA GLU A 177 -4.01 9.79 12.79
C GLU A 177 -3.54 8.84 11.68
N VAL A 178 -2.58 9.26 10.85
CA VAL A 178 -1.98 8.40 9.83
C VAL A 178 -1.29 7.21 10.49
N TYR A 179 -0.54 7.42 11.58
CA TYR A 179 0.06 6.31 12.31
C TYR A 179 -0.98 5.32 12.80
N ARG A 180 -2.06 5.81 13.41
CA ARG A 180 -3.15 4.96 13.91
C ARG A 180 -3.82 4.16 12.80
N MET A 181 -3.91 4.71 11.59
CA MET A 181 -4.44 4.03 10.42
C MET A 181 -3.53 2.88 9.96
N TYR A 182 -2.21 3.09 10.00
CA TYR A 182 -1.21 2.16 9.46
C TYR A 182 -0.36 1.47 10.54
N SER A 183 -0.81 1.39 11.79
CA SER A 183 0.03 0.90 12.90
C SER A 183 0.55 -0.51 12.65
N THR A 184 -0.29 -1.40 12.11
CA THR A 184 0.11 -2.76 11.72
C THR A 184 1.16 -2.77 10.60
N ASP A 185 1.11 -1.83 9.65
CA ASP A 185 2.17 -1.72 8.63
C ASP A 185 3.50 -1.32 9.26
N TYR A 186 3.48 -0.37 10.21
CA TYR A 186 4.68 0.05 10.94
C TYR A 186 5.26 -1.11 11.74
N GLU A 187 4.45 -1.76 12.57
CA GLU A 187 4.87 -2.91 13.38
C GLU A 187 5.44 -4.03 12.50
N MET A 188 4.75 -4.37 11.41
CA MET A 188 5.12 -5.50 10.56
C MET A 188 6.37 -5.26 9.71
N PHE A 189 6.53 -4.05 9.16
CA PHE A 189 7.58 -3.79 8.17
C PHE A 189 8.77 -2.99 8.73
N TYR A 190 8.56 -2.21 9.78
CA TYR A 190 9.59 -1.33 10.34
C TYR A 190 9.94 -1.69 11.79
N GLY A 191 9.11 -2.48 12.46
CA GLY A 191 9.30 -2.86 13.86
C GLY A 191 9.12 -1.69 14.82
N ASP A 192 9.26 -1.95 16.12
CA ASP A 192 9.04 -0.93 17.16
C ASP A 192 10.15 0.14 17.17
N ASP A 193 11.40 -0.26 16.87
CA ASP A 193 12.59 0.60 16.89
C ASP A 193 12.71 1.52 15.67
N HIS A 194 11.99 1.23 14.58
CA HIS A 194 11.81 2.14 13.43
C HIS A 194 10.34 2.53 13.23
N GLY A 195 9.52 2.29 14.25
CA GLY A 195 8.11 2.68 14.30
C GLY A 195 7.94 4.18 14.44
N TYR A 196 6.69 4.63 14.63
CA TYR A 196 6.35 6.05 14.62
C TYR A 196 7.12 6.91 15.61
N ALA A 197 7.46 6.41 16.79
CA ALA A 197 8.26 7.15 17.76
C ALA A 197 9.68 7.45 17.25
N HIS A 198 10.31 6.46 16.60
CA HIS A 198 11.61 6.65 15.96
C HIS A 198 11.49 7.58 14.75
N TRP A 199 10.48 7.38 13.92
CA TRP A 199 10.26 8.24 12.76
C TRP A 199 9.98 9.70 13.13
N LYS A 200 9.12 9.94 14.13
CA LYS A 200 8.79 11.27 14.66
C LYS A 200 10.02 11.96 15.24
N SER A 201 10.90 11.24 15.93
CA SER A 201 12.14 11.81 16.49
C SER A 201 13.23 12.13 15.47
N GLN A 202 13.14 11.61 14.24
CA GLN A 202 14.08 11.91 13.15
C GLN A 202 13.64 13.10 12.29
N HIS A 203 12.37 13.54 12.39
CA HIS A 203 11.76 14.51 11.48
C HIS A 203 11.13 15.72 12.20
N HIS A 204 11.28 15.81 13.52
CA HIS A 204 10.94 16.94 14.40
C HIS A 204 12.05 17.16 15.42
#